data_AF-A0A9D9M2Q5-F1
#
_entry.id   AF-A0A9D9M2Q5-F1
#
_cell.length_a   1.000
_cell.length_b   1.000
_cell.length_c   1.000
_cell.angle_alpha   90.00
_cell.angle_beta   90.00
_cell.angle_gamma   90.00
#
_symmetry.space_group_name_H-M   'P 1'
#
loop_
_entity.id
_entity.type
_entity.pdbx_description
1 polymer ?
#
loop_
_entity_poly.entity_id
_entity_poly.type
_entity_poly.pdbx_seq_one_letter_code
_entity_poly.pdbx_strand_id
1 'polypeptide(L)'
;MAATTTTTEKKSSSKNKKDYSKLSGKQKAAIFLVSLGSEISSEIFKHLREDEVETLTFEIARLDTVEAEFKDAVLEEFQQLISAQNFITTGGIDFARELLEKSLGSQKAIDIINRLTSSLQVRPFDFIRRTDPAHLLNFIQQEHPQTIALILAYLEPNKASVILQNLPEEIQSDVARRIATMDRTSPDVLREVERVLEKKLSSLSSEDYTAAGGVESIVEILNLVDRSSEKTIIESLEEEDPDLAEEIKKRMFVFEDIVMLDDRAIQKVMREVDTQELAKALKAVDTEVQDKIFRNMSKRAAAMLKVDMEFMGPVRLKDVEESQQKIVSTIRRLEDSGEIVIARSGEDELVV
;
A
#
# COMPACT_ATOMS: atom_id res chain seq x y z
N MET A 1 76.98 -13.50 15.08
CA MET A 1 77.25 -12.17 14.48
C MET A 1 77.46 -12.37 12.99
N ALA A 2 76.80 -11.73 12.05
CA ALA A 2 75.58 -10.94 11.99
C ALA A 2 75.21 -10.96 10.50
N ALA A 3 74.07 -11.55 10.14
CA ALA A 3 73.53 -11.45 8.80
C ALA A 3 72.61 -10.23 8.80
N THR A 4 73.12 -9.10 8.31
CA THR A 4 72.37 -7.85 8.23
C THR A 4 71.85 -7.66 6.81
N THR A 5 70.54 -7.54 6.78
CA THR A 5 69.62 -7.17 5.71
C THR A 5 70.11 -6.00 4.86
N THR A 6 69.93 -6.09 3.54
CA THR A 6 69.70 -4.90 2.71
C THR A 6 68.76 -5.24 1.55
N THR A 7 67.61 -4.60 1.63
CA THR A 7 66.48 -4.58 0.70
C THR A 7 66.91 -4.12 -0.69
N THR A 8 66.46 -4.79 -1.74
CA THR A 8 66.25 -4.16 -3.04
C THR A 8 65.07 -4.81 -3.75
N GLU A 9 64.09 -3.97 -4.02
CA GLU A 9 62.80 -4.25 -4.64
C GLU A 9 62.95 -4.91 -6.02
N LYS A 10 62.09 -5.90 -6.29
CA LYS A 10 61.67 -6.19 -7.66
C LYS A 10 60.15 -6.15 -7.71
N LYS A 11 59.67 -5.00 -8.19
CA LYS A 11 58.27 -4.63 -8.43
C LYS A 11 57.51 -5.76 -9.12
N SER A 12 56.42 -6.20 -8.47
CA SER A 12 55.36 -6.99 -9.07
C SER A 12 54.64 -6.16 -10.13
N SER A 13 54.65 -6.64 -11.37
CA SER A 13 53.88 -6.10 -12.48
C SER A 13 52.42 -6.49 -12.34
N SER A 14 51.68 -5.77 -11.49
CA SER A 14 50.21 -5.77 -11.44
C SER A 14 49.68 -4.83 -12.52
N LYS A 15 49.42 -5.33 -13.73
CA LYS A 15 48.65 -4.60 -14.75
C LYS A 15 47.20 -5.08 -14.73
N ASN A 16 46.32 -4.19 -14.26
CA ASN A 16 44.87 -4.09 -14.50
C ASN A 16 44.12 -5.36 -14.94
N LYS A 17 43.60 -6.14 -13.98
CA LYS A 17 42.37 -6.90 -14.20
C LYS A 17 41.22 -5.89 -14.34
N LYS A 18 40.68 -5.70 -15.54
CA LYS A 18 39.46 -4.92 -15.74
C LYS A 18 38.31 -5.67 -15.04
N ASP A 19 37.58 -4.99 -14.16
CA ASP A 19 36.50 -5.57 -13.35
C ASP A 19 35.30 -6.01 -14.22
N TYR A 20 35.10 -7.32 -14.34
CA TYR A 20 33.91 -7.94 -14.95
C TYR A 20 32.58 -7.48 -14.31
N SER A 21 32.60 -7.18 -13.01
CA SER A 21 31.44 -6.75 -12.22
C SER A 21 30.88 -5.38 -12.61
N LYS A 22 31.60 -4.59 -13.42
CA LYS A 22 31.18 -3.25 -13.85
C LYS A 22 30.44 -3.22 -15.19
N LEU A 23 30.31 -4.35 -15.88
CA LEU A 23 29.59 -4.42 -17.14
C LEU A 23 28.07 -4.38 -16.93
N SER A 24 27.39 -3.49 -17.66
CA SER A 24 25.93 -3.45 -17.67
C SER A 24 25.34 -4.67 -18.39
N GLY A 25 24.10 -5.04 -18.09
CA GLY A 25 23.42 -6.15 -18.77
C GLY A 25 23.36 -6.00 -20.30
N LYS A 26 23.23 -4.76 -20.80
CA LYS A 26 23.25 -4.44 -22.23
C LYS A 26 24.62 -4.72 -22.86
N GLN A 27 25.70 -4.35 -22.17
CA GLN A 27 27.06 -4.63 -22.62
C GLN A 27 27.38 -6.12 -22.59
N LYS A 28 26.92 -6.85 -21.57
CA LYS A 28 27.07 -8.31 -21.51
C LYS A 28 26.32 -9.00 -22.66
N ALA A 29 25.10 -8.56 -22.96
CA ALA A 29 24.32 -9.07 -24.10
C ALA A 29 25.02 -8.80 -25.44
N ALA A 30 25.58 -7.60 -25.64
CA ALA A 30 26.37 -7.27 -26.82
C ALA A 30 27.62 -8.18 -26.96
N ILE A 31 28.36 -8.40 -25.87
CA ILE A 31 29.52 -9.31 -25.85
C ILE A 31 29.11 -10.75 -26.17
N PHE A 32 27.97 -11.21 -25.64
CA PHE A 32 27.42 -12.53 -25.90
C PHE A 32 27.08 -12.72 -27.39
N LEU A 33 26.36 -11.77 -27.99
CA LEU A 33 26.00 -11.79 -29.41
C LEU A 33 27.25 -11.82 -30.31
N VAL A 34 28.22 -10.94 -30.06
CA VAL A 34 29.50 -10.95 -30.78
C VAL A 34 30.24 -12.28 -30.63
N SER A 35 30.15 -12.90 -29.44
CA SER A 35 30.81 -14.18 -29.14
C SER A 35 30.19 -15.38 -29.84
N LEU A 36 28.89 -15.34 -30.13
CA LEU A 36 28.16 -16.37 -30.89
C LEU A 36 28.36 -16.25 -32.40
N GLY A 37 28.84 -15.10 -32.88
CA GLY A 37 29.02 -14.81 -34.30
C GLY A 37 27.76 -14.30 -34.98
N SER A 38 27.93 -13.81 -36.20
CA SER A 38 26.87 -13.10 -36.95
C SER A 38 25.70 -13.98 -37.36
N GLU A 39 25.95 -15.24 -37.72
CA GLU A 39 24.88 -16.17 -38.14
C GLU A 39 23.90 -16.45 -37.00
N ILE A 40 24.39 -16.90 -35.85
CA ILE A 40 23.55 -17.25 -34.70
C ILE A 40 22.89 -15.99 -34.12
N SER A 41 23.63 -14.89 -34.03
CA SER A 41 23.08 -13.63 -33.55
C SER A 41 21.97 -13.10 -34.44
N SER A 42 22.05 -13.30 -35.76
CA SER A 42 20.99 -12.87 -36.68
C SER A 42 19.65 -13.57 -36.41
N GLU A 43 19.67 -14.86 -36.02
CA GLU A 43 18.47 -15.56 -35.61
C GLU A 43 17.91 -15.01 -34.30
N ILE A 44 18.77 -14.63 -33.35
CA ILE A 44 18.35 -13.99 -32.09
C ILE A 44 17.70 -12.63 -32.37
N PHE A 45 18.25 -11.84 -33.30
CA PHE A 45 17.71 -10.51 -33.67
C PHE A 45 16.29 -10.57 -34.24
N LYS A 46 15.91 -11.68 -34.90
CA LYS A 46 14.53 -11.85 -35.41
C LYS A 46 13.48 -11.93 -34.31
N HIS A 47 13.89 -12.22 -33.08
CA HIS A 47 12.99 -12.36 -31.92
C HIS A 47 13.00 -11.13 -31.01
N LEU A 48 13.73 -10.07 -31.37
CA LEU A 48 13.85 -8.84 -30.58
C LEU A 48 12.97 -7.73 -31.17
N ARG A 49 12.52 -6.81 -30.30
CA ARG A 49 11.78 -5.61 -30.73
C ARG A 49 12.73 -4.57 -31.33
N GLU A 50 12.18 -3.64 -32.11
CA GLU A 50 12.96 -2.65 -32.86
C GLU A 50 13.82 -1.75 -31.93
N ASP A 51 13.30 -1.37 -30.77
CA ASP A 51 14.00 -0.61 -29.73
C ASP A 51 15.14 -1.41 -29.05
N GLU A 52 14.95 -2.72 -28.90
CA GLU A 52 15.95 -3.64 -28.36
C GLU A 52 17.08 -3.88 -29.35
N VAL A 53 16.73 -4.04 -30.63
CA VAL A 53 17.68 -4.15 -31.74
C VAL A 53 18.55 -2.89 -31.82
N GLU A 54 17.95 -1.70 -31.81
CA GLU A 54 18.69 -0.43 -31.86
C GLU A 54 19.65 -0.31 -30.66
N THR A 55 19.17 -0.63 -29.46
CA THR A 55 19.98 -0.58 -28.23
C THR A 55 21.17 -1.56 -28.30
N LEU A 56 20.95 -2.79 -28.75
CA LEU A 56 22.01 -3.81 -28.82
C LEU A 56 22.98 -3.52 -29.95
N THR A 57 22.52 -3.04 -31.10
CA THR A 57 23.39 -2.61 -32.20
C THR A 57 24.27 -1.45 -31.77
N PHE A 58 23.75 -0.48 -31.01
CA PHE A 58 24.55 0.62 -30.47
C PHE A 58 25.65 0.12 -29.52
N GLU A 59 25.33 -0.79 -28.60
CA GLU A 59 26.32 -1.36 -27.69
C GLU A 59 27.36 -2.22 -28.43
N ILE A 60 26.94 -3.02 -29.42
CA ILE A 60 27.86 -3.81 -30.27
C ILE A 60 28.81 -2.90 -31.03
N ALA A 61 28.33 -1.78 -31.59
CA ALA A 61 29.16 -0.82 -32.31
C ALA A 61 30.18 -0.11 -31.42
N ARG A 62 29.92 -0.03 -30.11
CA ARG A 62 30.81 0.57 -29.11
C ARG A 62 31.84 -0.43 -28.55
N LEU A 63 31.70 -1.72 -28.85
CA LEU A 63 32.69 -2.73 -28.47
C LEU A 63 33.88 -2.65 -29.43
N ASP A 64 35.05 -2.27 -28.90
CA ASP A 64 36.30 -2.27 -29.68
C ASP A 64 36.85 -3.70 -29.85
N THR A 65 37.55 -4.20 -28.83
CA THR A 65 38.11 -5.55 -28.80
C THR A 65 37.67 -6.24 -27.52
N VAL A 66 36.96 -7.35 -27.64
CA VAL A 66 36.55 -8.17 -26.50
C VAL A 66 37.73 -9.07 -26.10
N GLU A 67 38.25 -8.90 -24.88
CA GLU A 67 39.31 -9.78 -24.35
C GLU A 67 38.72 -11.17 -24.04
N ALA A 68 39.50 -12.24 -24.26
CA ALA A 68 39.03 -13.62 -24.07
C ALA A 68 38.46 -13.88 -22.66
N GLU A 69 39.06 -13.28 -21.63
CA GLU A 69 38.59 -13.39 -20.25
C GLU A 69 37.15 -12.85 -20.05
N PHE A 70 36.77 -11.78 -20.76
CA PHE A 70 35.39 -11.25 -20.70
C PHE A 70 34.41 -12.13 -21.43
N LYS A 71 34.81 -12.67 -22.59
CA LYS A 71 34.00 -13.57 -23.38
C LYS A 71 33.65 -14.83 -22.58
N ASP A 72 34.64 -15.47 -21.96
CA ASP A 72 34.44 -16.72 -21.22
C ASP A 72 33.54 -16.49 -19.99
N ALA A 73 33.74 -15.39 -19.27
CA ALA A 73 32.91 -15.04 -18.11
C ALA A 73 31.46 -14.73 -18.50
N VAL A 74 31.21 -14.02 -19.62
CA VAL A 74 29.84 -13.78 -20.12
C VAL A 74 29.16 -15.08 -20.52
N LEU A 75 29.87 -15.98 -21.21
CA LEU A 75 29.31 -17.27 -21.60
C LEU A 75 28.97 -18.14 -20.40
N GLU A 76 29.82 -18.16 -19.37
CA GLU A 76 29.56 -18.90 -18.12
C GLU A 76 28.35 -18.34 -17.37
N GLU A 77 28.22 -17.01 -17.26
CA GLU A 77 27.04 -16.36 -16.65
C GLU A 77 25.75 -16.69 -17.42
N PHE A 78 25.77 -16.64 -18.76
CA PHE A 78 24.62 -17.02 -19.58
C PHE A 78 24.27 -18.51 -19.42
N GLN A 79 25.26 -19.40 -19.32
CA GLN A 79 25.03 -20.82 -19.08
C GLN A 79 24.41 -21.08 -17.69
N GLN A 80 24.86 -20.36 -16.66
CA GLN A 80 24.27 -20.41 -15.32
C GLN A 80 22.84 -19.88 -15.33
N LEU A 81 22.57 -18.78 -16.04
CA LEU A 81 21.23 -18.24 -16.23
C LEU A 81 20.32 -19.26 -16.92
N ILE A 82 20.72 -19.84 -18.05
CA ILE A 82 19.94 -20.88 -18.75
C ILE A 82 19.66 -22.07 -17.83
N SER A 83 20.65 -22.50 -17.05
CA SER A 83 20.51 -23.62 -16.12
C SER A 83 19.55 -23.30 -14.96
N ALA A 84 19.55 -22.06 -14.47
CA ALA A 84 18.59 -21.56 -13.49
C ALA A 84 17.19 -21.30 -14.08
N GLN A 85 17.13 -20.98 -15.38
CA GLN A 85 15.93 -20.54 -16.10
C GLN A 85 15.13 -21.67 -16.74
N ASN A 86 15.46 -22.95 -16.45
CA ASN A 86 14.51 -24.06 -16.64
C ASN A 86 13.18 -23.89 -15.86
N PHE A 87 13.01 -22.78 -15.13
CA PHE A 87 11.80 -22.40 -14.39
C PHE A 87 11.10 -21.10 -14.85
N ILE A 88 11.60 -20.38 -15.87
CA ILE A 88 10.96 -19.11 -16.28
C ILE A 88 10.61 -19.15 -17.77
N THR A 89 9.43 -19.71 -18.04
CA THR A 89 8.68 -19.51 -19.29
C THR A 89 8.27 -18.03 -19.35
N THR A 90 8.85 -17.27 -20.28
CA THR A 90 8.57 -15.84 -20.44
C THR A 90 7.10 -15.62 -20.81
N GLY A 91 6.29 -15.24 -19.83
CA GLY A 91 4.94 -14.71 -20.07
C GLY A 91 5.01 -13.27 -20.60
N GLY A 92 4.19 -12.95 -21.60
CA GLY A 92 4.10 -11.61 -22.20
C GLY A 92 2.93 -11.50 -23.18
N ILE A 93 2.53 -10.27 -23.54
CA ILE A 93 1.38 -10.02 -24.44
C ILE A 93 1.61 -10.63 -25.83
N ASP A 94 2.85 -10.66 -26.33
CA ASP A 94 3.16 -11.25 -27.63
C ASP A 94 3.10 -12.78 -27.61
N PHE A 95 3.53 -13.42 -26.52
CA PHE A 95 3.34 -14.86 -26.32
C PHE A 95 1.85 -15.21 -26.18
N ALA A 96 1.09 -14.40 -25.43
CA ALA A 96 -0.36 -14.54 -25.36
C ALA A 96 -1.01 -14.33 -26.73
N ARG A 97 -0.53 -13.38 -27.56
CA ARG A 97 -0.99 -13.15 -28.93
C ARG A 97 -0.77 -14.38 -29.79
N GLU A 98 0.45 -14.90 -29.83
CA GLU A 98 0.78 -16.08 -30.63
C GLU A 98 0.00 -17.32 -30.18
N LEU A 99 -0.18 -17.50 -28.87
CA LEU A 99 -0.98 -18.59 -28.31
C LEU A 99 -2.46 -18.44 -28.69
N LEU A 100 -3.02 -17.24 -28.57
CA LEU A 100 -4.41 -16.95 -28.95
C LEU A 100 -4.63 -17.09 -30.46
N GLU A 101 -3.68 -16.66 -31.29
CA GLU A 101 -3.74 -16.81 -32.75
C GLU A 101 -3.74 -18.27 -33.17
N LYS A 102 -2.86 -19.09 -32.58
CA LYS A 102 -2.78 -20.53 -32.86
C LYS A 102 -3.98 -21.32 -32.34
N SER A 103 -4.60 -20.89 -31.24
CA SER A 103 -5.71 -21.61 -30.60
C SER A 103 -7.11 -21.17 -31.05
N LEU A 104 -7.30 -19.89 -31.36
CA LEU A 104 -8.63 -19.29 -31.62
C LEU A 104 -8.74 -18.64 -33.01
N GLY A 105 -7.63 -18.56 -33.76
CA GLY A 105 -7.54 -17.92 -35.07
C GLY A 105 -7.31 -16.41 -34.99
N SER A 106 -6.66 -15.86 -36.02
CA SER A 106 -6.16 -14.47 -36.03
C SER A 106 -7.21 -13.42 -35.69
N GLN A 107 -8.44 -13.56 -36.21
CA GLN A 107 -9.49 -12.55 -35.99
C GLN A 107 -9.94 -12.48 -34.51
N LYS A 108 -10.16 -13.63 -33.86
CA LYS A 108 -10.57 -13.67 -32.44
C LYS A 108 -9.43 -13.34 -31.50
N ALA A 109 -8.20 -13.70 -31.87
CA ALA A 109 -7.01 -13.33 -31.13
C ALA A 109 -6.82 -11.81 -31.11
N ILE A 110 -6.97 -11.15 -32.27
CA ILE A 110 -6.95 -9.70 -32.39
C ILE A 110 -8.06 -9.06 -31.53
N ASP A 111 -9.29 -9.58 -31.54
CA ASP A 111 -10.37 -9.03 -30.73
C ASP A 111 -10.10 -9.17 -29.21
N ILE A 112 -9.57 -10.31 -28.77
CA ILE A 112 -9.24 -10.57 -27.37
C ILE A 112 -8.04 -9.70 -26.94
N ILE A 113 -7.01 -9.62 -27.77
CA ILE A 113 -5.84 -8.76 -27.58
C ILE A 113 -6.29 -7.31 -27.53
N ASN A 114 -7.08 -6.82 -28.48
CA ASN A 114 -7.57 -5.45 -28.51
C ASN A 114 -8.41 -5.12 -27.28
N ARG A 115 -9.22 -6.07 -26.79
CA ARG A 115 -9.96 -5.88 -25.53
C ARG A 115 -9.03 -5.81 -24.32
N LEU A 116 -8.00 -6.66 -24.28
CA LEU A 116 -6.99 -6.68 -23.22
C LEU A 116 -6.10 -5.42 -23.26
N THR A 117 -5.67 -5.00 -24.45
CA THR A 117 -4.93 -3.78 -24.72
C THR A 117 -5.80 -2.55 -24.47
N SER A 118 -7.11 -2.58 -24.71
CA SER A 118 -8.03 -1.50 -24.33
C SER A 118 -8.26 -1.42 -22.83
N SER A 119 -8.11 -2.53 -22.09
CA SER A 119 -8.07 -2.51 -20.62
C SER A 119 -6.71 -2.09 -20.06
N LEU A 120 -5.64 -2.15 -20.86
CA LEU A 120 -4.28 -1.75 -20.51
C LEU A 120 -3.91 -0.34 -21.01
N GLN A 121 -4.58 0.16 -22.05
CA GLN A 121 -4.54 1.55 -22.46
C GLN A 121 -5.36 2.32 -21.42
N VAL A 122 -4.63 2.96 -20.49
CA VAL A 122 -5.17 4.02 -19.65
C VAL A 122 -5.91 4.98 -20.58
N ARG A 123 -7.23 5.10 -20.41
CA ARG A 123 -7.99 6.07 -21.21
C ARG A 123 -7.41 7.45 -20.89
N PRO A 124 -7.24 8.34 -21.88
CA PRO A 124 -6.83 9.70 -21.58
C PRO A 124 -7.74 10.28 -20.51
N PHE A 125 -7.13 10.82 -19.45
CA PHE A 125 -7.81 11.39 -18.29
C PHE A 125 -8.55 10.39 -17.37
N ASP A 126 -8.19 9.10 -17.36
CA ASP A 126 -8.81 8.10 -16.47
C ASP A 126 -8.71 8.48 -14.98
N PHE A 127 -7.61 9.14 -14.57
CA PHE A 127 -7.46 9.62 -13.19
C PHE A 127 -8.50 10.68 -12.84
N ILE A 128 -8.82 11.59 -13.75
CA ILE A 128 -9.83 12.64 -13.55
C ILE A 128 -11.21 12.03 -13.34
N ARG A 129 -11.49 10.91 -14.01
CA ARG A 129 -12.77 10.21 -13.85
C ARG A 129 -12.96 9.71 -12.42
N ARG A 130 -11.89 9.52 -11.65
CA ARG A 130 -11.94 9.11 -10.23
C ARG A 130 -11.84 10.28 -9.25
N THR A 131 -11.34 11.44 -9.68
CA THR A 131 -11.22 12.65 -8.86
C THR A 131 -12.59 13.28 -8.54
N ASP A 132 -12.70 13.89 -7.36
CA ASP A 132 -13.86 14.69 -6.96
C ASP A 132 -14.01 15.95 -7.85
N PRO A 133 -15.22 16.28 -8.34
CA PRO A 133 -15.47 17.48 -9.14
C PRO A 133 -15.03 18.80 -8.50
N ALA A 134 -15.12 18.94 -7.18
CA ALA A 134 -14.72 20.15 -6.45
C ALA A 134 -13.19 20.34 -6.48
N HIS A 135 -12.44 19.26 -6.31
CA HIS A 135 -10.97 19.30 -6.39
C HIS A 135 -10.51 19.64 -7.80
N LEU A 136 -11.17 19.05 -8.81
CA LEU A 136 -10.87 19.35 -10.20
C LEU A 136 -11.21 20.79 -10.56
N LEU A 137 -12.34 21.32 -10.07
CA LEU A 137 -12.72 22.72 -10.28
C LEU A 137 -11.66 23.68 -9.74
N ASN A 138 -11.20 23.48 -8.51
CA ASN A 138 -10.15 24.32 -7.89
C ASN A 138 -8.89 24.40 -8.77
N PHE A 139 -8.60 23.30 -9.45
CA PHE A 139 -7.45 23.18 -10.32
C PHE A 139 -7.66 23.88 -11.68
N ILE A 140 -8.79 23.63 -12.34
CA ILE A 140 -9.00 24.09 -13.71
C ILE A 140 -9.56 25.52 -13.81
N GLN A 141 -10.11 26.08 -12.73
CA GLN A 141 -10.79 27.39 -12.76
C GLN A 141 -9.89 28.56 -13.19
N GLN A 142 -8.57 28.43 -13.01
CA GLN A 142 -7.58 29.45 -13.42
C GLN A 142 -6.95 29.16 -14.80
N GLU A 143 -7.29 28.03 -15.42
CA GLU A 143 -6.74 27.63 -16.71
C GLU A 143 -7.48 28.32 -17.86
N HIS A 144 -6.86 28.34 -19.05
CA HIS A 144 -7.46 28.97 -20.22
C HIS A 144 -8.78 28.26 -20.63
N PRO A 145 -9.82 28.98 -21.10
CA PRO A 145 -11.12 28.38 -21.44
C PRO A 145 -11.05 27.23 -22.46
N GLN A 146 -10.03 27.20 -23.34
CA GLN A 146 -9.78 26.06 -24.24
C GLN A 146 -9.41 24.78 -23.49
N THR A 147 -8.56 24.90 -22.47
CA THR A 147 -8.07 23.78 -21.67
C THR A 147 -9.20 23.22 -20.81
N ILE A 148 -10.01 24.11 -20.22
CA ILE A 148 -11.21 23.73 -19.47
C ILE A 148 -12.18 22.99 -20.41
N ALA A 149 -12.45 23.52 -21.60
CA ALA A 149 -13.31 22.87 -22.59
C ALA A 149 -12.79 21.48 -22.99
N LEU A 150 -11.48 21.34 -23.18
CA LEU A 150 -10.85 20.05 -23.47
C LEU A 150 -11.07 19.05 -22.33
N ILE A 151 -10.79 19.43 -21.09
CA ILE A 151 -10.96 18.56 -19.92
C ILE A 151 -12.42 18.14 -19.76
N LEU A 152 -13.36 19.09 -19.84
CA LEU A 152 -14.80 18.82 -19.69
C LEU A 152 -15.34 17.89 -20.79
N ALA A 153 -14.81 17.94 -22.00
CA ALA A 153 -15.23 17.07 -23.11
C ALA A 153 -14.88 15.58 -22.89
N TYR A 154 -13.88 15.29 -22.06
CA TYR A 154 -13.45 13.92 -21.71
C TYR A 154 -14.02 13.43 -20.36
N LEU A 155 -14.75 14.27 -19.64
CA LEU A 155 -15.41 13.92 -18.39
C LEU A 155 -16.79 13.28 -18.61
N GLU A 156 -17.27 12.58 -17.59
CA GLU A 156 -18.66 12.12 -17.57
C GLU A 156 -19.61 13.32 -17.47
N PRO A 157 -20.74 13.33 -18.22
CA PRO A 157 -21.64 14.48 -18.28
C PRO A 157 -22.08 15.02 -16.91
N ASN A 158 -22.32 14.13 -15.95
CA ASN A 158 -22.69 14.50 -14.58
C ASN A 158 -21.58 15.32 -13.90
N LYS A 159 -20.32 14.85 -13.94
CA LYS A 159 -19.18 15.59 -13.36
C LYS A 159 -18.91 16.89 -14.09
N ALA A 160 -18.95 16.87 -15.43
CA ALA A 160 -18.77 18.06 -16.24
C ALA A 160 -19.83 19.13 -15.95
N SER A 161 -21.08 18.73 -15.70
CA SER A 161 -22.17 19.66 -15.37
C SER A 161 -21.97 20.36 -14.03
N VAL A 162 -21.47 19.66 -13.01
CA VAL A 162 -21.18 20.23 -11.69
C VAL A 162 -20.06 21.25 -11.81
N ILE A 163 -18.99 20.92 -12.55
CA ILE A 163 -17.86 21.83 -12.73
C ILE A 163 -18.29 23.07 -13.52
N LEU A 164 -19.02 22.89 -14.63
CA LEU A 164 -19.49 24.01 -15.45
C LEU A 164 -20.37 24.98 -14.65
N GLN A 165 -21.24 24.48 -13.76
CA GLN A 165 -22.09 25.33 -12.91
C GLN A 165 -21.32 26.16 -11.90
N ASN A 166 -20.17 25.67 -11.43
CA ASN A 166 -19.38 26.34 -10.40
C ASN A 166 -18.23 27.20 -10.97
N LEU A 167 -18.08 27.29 -12.29
CA LEU A 167 -17.17 28.24 -12.93
C LEU A 167 -17.76 29.66 -12.91
N PRO A 168 -16.95 30.74 -12.99
CA PRO A 168 -17.46 32.10 -13.14
C PRO A 168 -18.32 32.28 -14.40
N GLU A 169 -19.47 32.99 -14.31
CA GLU A 169 -20.46 33.14 -15.40
C GLU A 169 -19.84 33.62 -16.73
N GLU A 170 -18.84 34.50 -16.66
CA GLU A 170 -18.11 35.03 -17.82
C GLU A 170 -17.41 33.91 -18.62
N ILE A 171 -16.87 32.91 -17.92
CA ILE A 171 -16.10 31.81 -18.51
C ILE A 171 -17.02 30.66 -18.93
N GLN A 172 -18.13 30.43 -18.22
CA GLN A 172 -19.08 29.36 -18.52
C GLN A 172 -19.55 29.38 -19.98
N SER A 173 -19.94 30.56 -20.47
CA SER A 173 -20.45 30.72 -21.83
C SER A 173 -19.39 30.49 -22.91
N ASP A 174 -18.13 30.89 -22.65
CA ASP A 174 -17.00 30.67 -23.56
C ASP A 174 -16.61 29.20 -23.61
N VAL A 175 -16.54 28.53 -22.45
CA VAL A 175 -16.24 27.11 -22.34
C VAL A 175 -17.32 26.26 -23.03
N ALA A 176 -18.60 26.54 -22.80
CA ALA A 176 -19.70 25.81 -23.44
C ALA A 176 -19.68 25.96 -24.97
N ARG A 177 -19.44 27.17 -25.47
CA ARG A 177 -19.28 27.42 -26.91
C ARG A 177 -18.12 26.62 -27.49
N ARG A 178 -16.97 26.62 -26.82
CA ARG A 178 -15.78 25.89 -27.27
C ARG A 178 -16.03 24.39 -27.31
N ILE A 179 -16.65 23.79 -26.29
CA ILE A 179 -17.04 22.37 -26.30
C ILE A 179 -17.91 22.05 -27.53
N ALA A 180 -18.89 22.93 -27.83
CA ALA A 180 -19.79 22.73 -28.96
C ALA A 180 -19.12 22.86 -30.33
N THR A 181 -18.06 23.66 -30.46
CA THR A 181 -17.34 23.90 -31.71
C THR A 181 -16.00 23.17 -31.80
N MET A 182 -15.64 22.35 -30.80
CA MET A 182 -14.34 21.71 -30.73
C MET A 182 -14.28 20.51 -31.68
N ASP A 183 -13.36 20.58 -32.63
CA ASP A 183 -13.04 19.48 -33.54
C ASP A 183 -11.95 18.57 -32.93
N ARG A 184 -11.27 17.78 -33.78
CA ARG A 184 -10.20 16.87 -33.38
C ARG A 184 -9.02 17.62 -32.75
N THR A 185 -8.68 17.26 -31.52
CA THR A 185 -7.47 17.73 -30.84
C THR A 185 -6.30 16.80 -31.17
N SER A 186 -5.08 17.35 -31.34
CA SER A 186 -3.89 16.53 -31.61
C SER A 186 -3.60 15.60 -30.41
N PRO A 187 -3.31 14.31 -30.65
CA PRO A 187 -2.95 13.36 -29.59
C PRO A 187 -1.77 13.82 -28.73
N ASP A 188 -0.81 14.55 -29.32
CA ASP A 188 0.37 15.02 -28.59
C ASP A 188 0.03 16.14 -27.60
N VAL A 189 -0.91 17.03 -27.98
CA VAL A 189 -1.43 18.08 -27.10
C VAL A 189 -2.26 17.45 -25.98
N LEU A 190 -3.05 16.44 -26.30
CA LEU A 190 -3.85 15.70 -25.31
C LEU A 190 -2.95 15.07 -24.24
N ARG A 191 -1.90 14.35 -24.64
CA ARG A 191 -0.93 13.72 -23.73
C ARG A 191 -0.18 14.75 -22.87
N GLU A 192 0.17 15.90 -23.46
CA GLU A 192 0.88 16.95 -22.71
C GLU A 192 -0.01 17.59 -21.65
N VAL A 193 -1.27 17.89 -21.99
CA VAL A 193 -2.26 18.40 -21.03
C VAL A 193 -2.53 17.37 -19.93
N GLU A 194 -2.68 16.10 -20.29
CA GLU A 194 -2.84 15.00 -19.36
C GLU A 194 -1.67 14.90 -18.38
N ARG A 195 -0.43 14.91 -18.88
CA ARG A 195 0.79 14.83 -18.07
C ARG A 195 0.93 16.00 -17.09
N VAL A 196 0.64 17.22 -17.54
CA VAL A 196 0.71 18.42 -16.69
C VAL A 196 -0.35 18.37 -15.60
N LEU A 197 -1.56 17.95 -15.96
CA LEU A 197 -2.69 17.83 -15.05
C LEU A 197 -2.48 16.72 -14.02
N GLU A 198 -1.98 15.56 -14.44
CA GLU A 198 -1.60 14.44 -13.56
C GLU A 198 -0.46 14.85 -12.61
N LYS A 199 0.56 15.56 -13.09
CA LYS A 199 1.65 16.04 -12.23
C LYS A 199 1.17 17.03 -11.17
N LYS A 200 0.27 17.95 -11.54
CA LYS A 200 -0.26 18.96 -10.61
C LYS A 200 -1.31 18.39 -9.67
N LEU A 201 -2.12 17.43 -10.10
CA LEU A 201 -3.01 16.67 -9.23
C LEU A 201 -2.24 15.72 -8.31
N SER A 202 -1.14 15.12 -8.76
CA SER A 202 -0.32 14.24 -7.91
C SER A 202 0.47 15.00 -6.84
N SER A 203 0.86 16.25 -7.09
CA SER A 203 1.39 17.11 -6.03
C SER A 203 0.36 17.45 -4.96
N LEU A 204 -0.94 17.43 -5.28
CA LEU A 204 -2.03 17.61 -4.32
C LEU A 204 -2.52 16.28 -3.74
N SER A 205 -2.43 15.15 -4.46
CA SER A 205 -2.63 13.82 -3.87
C SER A 205 -1.49 13.41 -2.95
N SER A 206 -0.41 14.21 -2.89
CA SER A 206 0.60 14.17 -1.82
C SER A 206 0.16 14.96 -0.57
N GLU A 207 -0.85 15.82 -0.70
CA GLU A 207 -1.55 16.52 0.40
C GLU A 207 -2.86 15.82 0.81
N ASP A 208 -3.30 14.82 0.04
CA ASP A 208 -4.23 13.82 0.56
C ASP A 208 -3.47 12.98 1.60
N TYR A 209 -3.64 13.38 2.86
CA TYR A 209 -3.81 12.42 3.95
C TYR A 209 -4.88 11.42 3.49
N THR A 210 -4.48 10.37 2.76
CA THR A 210 -5.00 9.05 3.15
C THR A 210 -4.59 8.98 4.61
N ALA A 211 -5.54 9.16 5.52
CA ALA A 211 -5.33 9.05 6.95
C ALA A 211 -4.85 7.61 7.24
N ALA A 212 -3.57 7.34 7.00
CA ALA A 212 -2.90 6.10 7.32
C ALA A 212 -2.51 6.11 8.81
N GLY A 213 -3.35 6.75 9.62
CA GLY A 213 -3.07 7.19 10.96
C GLY A 213 -4.12 8.19 11.44
N GLY A 214 -4.07 8.47 12.73
CA GLY A 214 -5.09 9.23 13.45
C GLY A 214 -5.25 8.63 14.84
N VAL A 215 -5.95 9.35 15.72
CA VAL A 215 -6.19 8.87 17.08
C VAL A 215 -6.92 7.53 17.07
N GLU A 216 -7.82 7.30 16.12
CA GLU A 216 -8.54 6.02 15.98
C GLU A 216 -7.60 4.86 15.60
N SER A 217 -6.72 5.05 14.62
CA SER A 217 -5.77 4.01 14.20
C SER A 217 -4.75 3.67 15.29
N ILE A 218 -4.24 4.67 16.02
CA ILE A 218 -3.32 4.40 17.13
C ILE A 218 -4.03 3.73 18.29
N VAL A 219 -5.30 4.08 18.56
CA VAL A 219 -6.13 3.39 19.55
C VAL A 219 -6.26 1.92 19.16
N GLU A 220 -6.70 1.59 17.94
CA GLU A 220 -6.79 0.20 17.47
C GLU A 220 -5.49 -0.59 17.65
N ILE A 221 -4.35 0.03 17.29
CA ILE A 221 -3.02 -0.59 17.46
C ILE A 221 -2.70 -0.81 18.94
N LEU A 222 -2.87 0.22 19.78
CA LEU A 222 -2.56 0.15 21.22
C LEU A 222 -3.41 -0.88 21.96
N ASN A 223 -4.64 -1.16 21.48
CA ASN A 223 -5.50 -2.18 22.08
C ASN A 223 -5.03 -3.63 21.81
N LEU A 224 -4.21 -3.84 20.78
CA LEU A 224 -3.63 -5.15 20.45
C LEU A 224 -2.25 -5.36 21.08
N VAL A 225 -1.62 -4.28 21.54
CA VAL A 225 -0.31 -4.29 22.19
C VAL A 225 -0.47 -4.71 23.65
N ASP A 226 0.59 -5.27 24.24
CA ASP A 226 0.57 -5.65 25.65
C ASP A 226 0.50 -4.41 26.57
N ARG A 227 -0.10 -4.57 27.76
CA ARG A 227 -0.34 -3.47 28.71
C ARG A 227 0.93 -2.72 29.12
N SER A 228 2.09 -3.38 29.15
CA SER A 228 3.34 -2.75 29.54
C SER A 228 3.87 -1.79 28.48
N SER A 229 3.79 -2.21 27.21
CA SER A 229 4.11 -1.38 26.05
C SER A 229 3.09 -0.26 25.87
N GLU A 230 1.79 -0.54 26.02
CA GLU A 230 0.71 0.46 25.98
C GLU A 230 0.96 1.59 26.99
N LYS A 231 1.19 1.24 28.26
CA LYS A 231 1.44 2.20 29.33
C LYS A 231 2.68 3.05 29.06
N THR A 232 3.77 2.42 28.62
CA THR A 232 5.03 3.13 28.29
C THR A 232 4.81 4.14 27.16
N ILE A 233 4.05 3.76 26.13
CA ILE A 233 3.77 4.63 24.98
C ILE A 233 2.86 5.81 25.41
N ILE A 234 1.82 5.55 26.20
CA ILE A 234 0.91 6.59 26.69
C ILE A 234 1.62 7.55 27.67
N GLU A 235 2.46 7.06 28.59
CA GLU A 235 3.24 7.91 29.50
C GLU A 235 4.22 8.80 28.73
N SER A 236 4.89 8.25 27.72
CA SER A 236 5.76 9.03 26.83
C SER A 236 4.98 10.08 26.03
N LEU A 237 3.78 9.74 25.57
CA LEU A 237 2.89 10.68 24.88
C LEU A 237 2.38 11.77 25.81
N GLU A 238 2.11 11.47 27.08
CA GLU A 238 1.63 12.44 28.08
C GLU A 238 2.71 13.47 28.46
N GLU A 239 3.99 13.09 28.39
CA GLU A 239 5.13 14.01 28.57
C GLU A 239 5.32 14.94 27.36
N GLU A 240 5.11 14.45 26.13
CA GLU A 240 5.33 15.22 24.90
C GLU A 240 4.11 16.05 24.48
N ASP A 241 2.91 15.46 24.54
CA ASP A 241 1.64 16.05 24.13
C ASP A 241 0.48 15.54 25.02
N PRO A 242 0.20 16.24 26.15
CA PRO A 242 -0.84 15.82 27.09
C PRO A 242 -2.25 15.87 26.49
N ASP A 243 -2.52 16.76 25.53
CA ASP A 243 -3.83 16.87 24.89
C ASP A 243 -4.09 15.66 23.98
N LEU A 244 -3.09 15.23 23.21
CA LEU A 244 -3.17 14.03 22.37
C LEU A 244 -3.28 12.76 23.21
N ALA A 245 -2.51 12.65 24.30
CA ALA A 245 -2.58 11.51 25.21
C ALA A 245 -3.98 11.37 25.84
N GLU A 246 -4.59 12.49 26.25
CA GLU A 246 -5.98 12.53 26.72
C GLU A 246 -6.97 12.13 25.62
N GLU A 247 -6.78 12.59 24.39
CA GLU A 247 -7.66 12.22 23.26
C GLU A 247 -7.60 10.72 22.94
N ILE A 248 -6.40 10.11 23.02
CA ILE A 248 -6.21 8.67 22.88
C ILE A 248 -6.88 7.94 24.05
N LYS A 249 -6.60 8.33 25.30
CA LYS A 249 -7.18 7.72 26.52
C LYS A 249 -8.71 7.73 26.48
N LYS A 250 -9.34 8.85 26.10
CA LYS A 250 -10.81 8.97 25.97
C LYS A 250 -11.42 8.00 24.97
N ARG A 251 -10.68 7.62 23.93
CA ARG A 251 -11.11 6.67 22.91
C ARG A 251 -10.76 5.22 23.26
N MET A 252 -9.95 4.98 24.29
CA MET A 252 -9.66 3.64 24.79
C MET A 252 -10.73 3.19 25.78
N PHE A 253 -11.41 2.09 25.47
CA PHE A 253 -12.26 1.41 26.45
C PHE A 253 -11.42 0.56 27.39
N VAL A 254 -11.39 0.92 28.68
CA VAL A 254 -10.69 0.20 29.76
C VAL A 254 -11.69 -0.71 30.47
N PHE A 255 -11.21 -1.77 31.15
CA PHE A 255 -12.09 -2.69 31.87
C PHE A 255 -12.98 -2.00 32.93
N GLU A 256 -12.51 -0.92 33.54
CA GLU A 256 -13.27 -0.14 34.53
C GLU A 256 -14.49 0.56 33.90
N ASP A 257 -14.44 0.89 32.60
CA ASP A 257 -15.54 1.54 31.87
C ASP A 257 -16.76 0.63 31.69
N ILE A 258 -16.66 -0.64 32.10
CA ILE A 258 -17.79 -1.58 32.11
C ILE A 258 -18.99 -1.07 32.93
N VAL A 259 -18.76 -0.15 33.87
CA VAL A 259 -19.83 0.52 34.63
C VAL A 259 -20.74 1.37 33.74
N MET A 260 -20.19 1.91 32.65
CA MET A 260 -20.91 2.74 31.66
C MET A 260 -21.79 1.92 30.73
N LEU A 261 -21.55 0.59 30.63
CA LEU A 261 -22.39 -0.29 29.83
C LEU A 261 -23.79 -0.44 30.44
N ASP A 262 -24.79 -0.58 29.58
CA ASP A 262 -26.13 -0.92 29.99
C ASP A 262 -26.21 -2.36 30.50
N ASP A 263 -27.22 -2.65 31.34
CA ASP A 263 -27.37 -3.97 31.96
C ASP A 263 -27.54 -5.09 30.91
N ARG A 264 -28.09 -4.77 29.72
CA ARG A 264 -28.24 -5.74 28.62
C ARG A 264 -26.90 -6.07 27.96
N ALA A 265 -26.04 -5.08 27.72
CA ALA A 265 -24.70 -5.31 27.19
C ALA A 265 -23.89 -6.19 28.14
N ILE A 266 -23.91 -5.88 29.44
CA ILE A 266 -23.19 -6.69 30.44
C ILE A 266 -23.67 -8.14 30.42
N GLN A 267 -24.98 -8.37 30.38
CA GLN A 267 -25.51 -9.74 30.30
C GLN A 267 -25.11 -10.48 29.02
N LYS A 268 -24.86 -9.78 27.90
CA LYS A 268 -24.33 -10.39 26.67
C LYS A 268 -22.86 -10.78 26.83
N VAL A 269 -22.02 -9.85 27.29
CA VAL A 269 -20.59 -10.08 27.54
C VAL A 269 -20.40 -11.30 28.45
N MET A 270 -21.17 -11.35 29.53
CA MET A 270 -21.13 -12.41 30.53
C MET A 270 -21.52 -13.79 30.01
N ARG A 271 -22.14 -13.89 28.82
CA ARG A 271 -22.43 -15.18 28.17
C ARG A 271 -21.27 -15.69 27.31
N GLU A 272 -20.38 -14.79 26.88
CA GLU A 272 -19.23 -15.14 26.03
C GLU A 272 -17.93 -15.29 26.82
N VAL A 273 -17.87 -14.73 28.03
CA VAL A 273 -16.70 -14.79 28.90
C VAL A 273 -16.74 -16.04 29.78
N ASP A 274 -15.59 -16.71 29.91
CA ASP A 274 -15.43 -17.86 30.80
C ASP A 274 -15.47 -17.45 32.28
N THR A 275 -16.08 -18.28 33.13
CA THR A 275 -16.28 -17.97 34.56
C THR A 275 -14.96 -17.83 35.31
N GLN A 276 -13.92 -18.59 34.95
CA GLN A 276 -12.60 -18.52 35.59
C GLN A 276 -11.84 -17.27 35.15
N GLU A 277 -11.93 -16.88 33.88
CA GLU A 277 -11.36 -15.61 33.38
C GLU A 277 -12.01 -14.41 34.05
N LEU A 278 -13.34 -14.44 34.18
CA LEU A 278 -14.09 -13.40 34.89
C LEU A 278 -13.70 -13.32 36.37
N ALA A 279 -13.59 -14.47 37.06
CA ALA A 279 -13.18 -14.50 38.46
C ALA A 279 -11.80 -13.89 38.68
N LYS A 280 -10.85 -14.13 37.77
CA LYS A 280 -9.51 -13.50 37.81
C LYS A 280 -9.59 -12.00 37.57
N ALA A 281 -10.31 -11.58 36.53
CA ALA A 281 -10.43 -10.16 36.16
C ALA A 281 -11.02 -9.29 37.28
N LEU A 282 -11.94 -9.84 38.08
CA LEU A 282 -12.61 -9.12 39.17
C LEU A 282 -11.79 -9.01 40.46
N LYS A 283 -10.58 -9.59 40.57
CA LYS A 283 -9.80 -9.59 41.82
C LYS A 283 -9.13 -8.26 42.15
N ALA A 284 -8.83 -7.44 41.14
CA ALA A 284 -8.12 -6.17 41.29
C ALA A 284 -8.93 -5.00 40.71
N VAL A 285 -10.24 -4.97 40.94
CA VAL A 285 -11.14 -3.91 40.47
C VAL A 285 -11.95 -3.33 41.61
N ASP A 286 -12.42 -2.11 41.42
CA ASP A 286 -13.23 -1.42 42.40
C ASP A 286 -14.56 -2.13 42.68
N THR A 287 -15.09 -1.92 43.89
CA THR A 287 -16.34 -2.55 44.33
C THR A 287 -17.52 -2.20 43.42
N GLU A 288 -17.51 -1.01 42.81
CA GLU A 288 -18.54 -0.58 41.87
C GLU A 288 -18.61 -1.46 40.62
N VAL A 289 -17.46 -1.80 40.04
CA VAL A 289 -17.34 -2.72 38.90
C VAL A 289 -17.86 -4.11 39.29
N GLN A 290 -17.45 -4.61 40.45
CA GLN A 290 -17.91 -5.91 40.96
C GLN A 290 -19.43 -5.94 41.14
N ASP A 291 -20.00 -4.92 41.78
CA ASP A 291 -21.43 -4.83 42.04
C ASP A 291 -22.25 -4.75 40.76
N LYS A 292 -21.77 -3.98 39.76
CA LYS A 292 -22.39 -3.89 38.44
C LYS A 292 -22.45 -5.27 37.75
N ILE A 293 -21.37 -6.04 37.82
CA ILE A 293 -21.33 -7.40 37.28
C ILE A 293 -22.28 -8.33 38.06
N PHE A 294 -22.19 -8.36 39.39
CA PHE A 294 -23.02 -9.24 40.20
C PHE A 294 -24.51 -8.95 40.07
N ARG A 295 -24.92 -7.68 39.90
CA ARG A 295 -26.32 -7.30 39.67
C ARG A 295 -26.88 -7.87 38.37
N ASN A 296 -26.02 -8.07 37.38
CA ASN A 296 -26.39 -8.61 36.07
C ASN A 296 -26.28 -10.14 35.99
N MET A 297 -25.99 -10.81 37.11
CA MET A 297 -25.93 -12.27 37.20
C MET A 297 -27.14 -12.84 37.96
N SER A 298 -27.42 -14.13 37.72
CA SER A 298 -28.35 -14.86 38.60
C SER A 298 -27.73 -15.03 39.99
N LYS A 299 -28.57 -15.09 41.04
CA LYS A 299 -28.11 -15.31 42.44
C LYS A 299 -27.18 -16.51 42.60
N ARG A 300 -27.44 -17.60 41.85
CA ARG A 300 -26.60 -18.80 41.85
C ARG A 300 -25.25 -18.54 41.19
N ALA A 301 -25.23 -17.91 40.02
CA ALA A 301 -24.00 -17.64 39.28
C ALA A 301 -23.10 -16.64 40.03
N ALA A 302 -23.69 -15.59 40.62
CA ALA A 302 -22.96 -14.66 41.48
C ALA A 302 -22.35 -15.35 42.71
N ALA A 303 -23.08 -16.26 43.36
CA ALA A 303 -22.56 -17.02 44.49
C ALA A 303 -21.39 -17.94 44.09
N MET A 304 -21.52 -18.62 42.95
CA MET A 304 -20.45 -19.48 42.42
C MET A 304 -19.19 -18.67 42.08
N LEU A 305 -19.35 -17.51 41.43
CA LEU A 305 -18.25 -16.62 41.08
C LEU A 305 -17.51 -16.11 42.32
N LYS A 306 -18.25 -15.75 43.39
CA LYS A 306 -17.65 -15.33 44.67
C LYS A 306 -16.82 -16.45 45.31
N VAL A 307 -17.33 -17.68 45.29
CA VAL A 307 -16.59 -18.85 45.82
C VAL A 307 -15.33 -19.11 44.98
N ASP A 308 -15.42 -19.02 43.65
CA ASP A 308 -14.26 -19.19 42.76
C ASP A 308 -13.19 -18.11 43.02
N MET A 309 -13.62 -16.85 43.21
CA MET A 309 -12.73 -15.75 43.57
C MET A 309 -12.02 -15.99 44.91
N GLU A 310 -12.71 -16.53 45.92
CA GLU A 310 -12.10 -16.89 47.21
C GLU A 310 -11.11 -18.05 47.07
N PHE A 311 -11.47 -19.07 46.29
CA PHE A 311 -10.66 -20.29 46.11
C PHE A 311 -9.36 -20.05 45.33
N MET A 312 -9.35 -19.09 44.38
CA MET A 312 -8.15 -18.76 43.59
C MET A 312 -6.97 -18.23 44.42
N GLY A 313 -7.22 -17.72 45.64
CA GLY A 313 -6.16 -17.15 46.48
C GLY A 313 -5.50 -15.90 45.86
N PRO A 314 -4.22 -15.62 46.16
CA PRO A 314 -3.48 -14.51 45.56
C PRO A 314 -3.08 -14.84 44.12
N VAL A 315 -3.53 -14.01 43.18
CA VAL A 315 -3.20 -14.06 41.75
C VAL A 315 -2.18 -12.99 41.39
N ARG A 316 -1.34 -13.23 40.40
CA ARG A 316 -0.35 -12.24 39.94
C ARG A 316 -1.10 -11.13 39.19
N LEU A 317 -0.67 -9.88 39.39
CA LEU A 317 -1.28 -8.72 38.71
C LEU A 317 -1.32 -8.90 37.18
N LYS A 318 -0.23 -9.43 36.60
CA LYS A 318 -0.15 -9.74 35.17
C LYS A 318 -1.26 -10.68 34.69
N ASP A 319 -1.56 -11.72 35.47
CA ASP A 319 -2.60 -12.69 35.10
C ASP A 319 -4.00 -12.06 35.16
N VAL A 320 -4.20 -11.10 36.07
CA VAL A 320 -5.45 -10.32 36.18
C VAL A 320 -5.61 -9.38 34.99
N GLU A 321 -4.56 -8.64 34.62
CA GLU A 321 -4.55 -7.74 33.47
C GLU A 321 -4.79 -8.50 32.15
N GLU A 322 -4.17 -9.67 31.98
CA GLU A 322 -4.41 -10.53 30.81
C GLU A 322 -5.88 -10.97 30.71
N SER A 323 -6.50 -11.35 31.84
CA SER A 323 -7.93 -11.67 31.89
C SER A 323 -8.82 -10.46 31.59
N GLN A 324 -8.49 -9.28 32.11
CA GLN A 324 -9.21 -8.03 31.82
C GLN A 324 -9.14 -7.68 30.33
N GLN A 325 -7.97 -7.79 29.71
CA GLN A 325 -7.79 -7.51 28.27
C GLN A 325 -8.63 -8.46 27.39
N LYS A 326 -8.71 -9.74 27.75
CA LYS A 326 -9.59 -10.70 27.05
C LYS A 326 -11.06 -10.30 27.14
N ILE A 327 -11.51 -9.78 28.28
CA ILE A 327 -12.89 -9.33 28.42
C ILE A 327 -13.14 -8.05 27.62
N VAL A 328 -12.21 -7.08 27.66
CA VAL A 328 -12.29 -5.84 26.85
C VAL A 328 -12.35 -6.14 25.36
N SER A 329 -11.50 -7.05 24.87
CA SER A 329 -11.55 -7.47 23.46
C SER A 329 -12.86 -8.18 23.09
N THR A 330 -13.47 -8.92 24.01
CA THR A 330 -14.81 -9.51 23.81
C THR A 330 -15.89 -8.43 23.72
N ILE A 331 -15.85 -7.42 24.60
CA ILE A 331 -16.78 -6.28 24.58
C ILE A 331 -16.71 -5.55 23.23
N ARG A 332 -15.51 -5.28 22.74
CA ARG A 332 -15.30 -4.60 21.44
C ARG A 332 -15.79 -5.42 20.27
N ARG A 333 -15.51 -6.72 20.25
CA ARG A 333 -16.05 -7.59 19.20
C ARG A 333 -17.58 -7.54 19.14
N LEU A 334 -18.23 -7.41 20.30
CA LEU A 334 -19.69 -7.25 20.40
C LEU A 334 -20.16 -5.82 20.05
N GLU A 335 -19.33 -4.80 20.22
CA GLU A 335 -19.56 -3.43 19.73
C GLU A 335 -19.47 -3.39 18.20
N ASP A 336 -18.42 -3.97 17.61
CA ASP A 336 -18.19 -4.05 16.17
C ASP A 336 -19.29 -4.82 15.44
N SER A 337 -19.88 -5.84 16.09
CA SER A 337 -21.03 -6.57 15.56
C SER A 337 -22.36 -5.82 15.71
N GLY A 338 -22.36 -4.66 16.35
CA GLY A 338 -23.55 -3.85 16.65
C GLY A 338 -24.45 -4.47 17.74
N GLU A 339 -23.94 -5.45 18.48
CA GLU A 339 -24.69 -6.14 19.53
C GLU A 339 -24.70 -5.39 20.86
N ILE A 340 -23.68 -4.56 21.09
CA ILE A 340 -23.50 -3.70 22.25
C ILE A 340 -23.24 -2.28 21.75
N VAL A 341 -23.75 -1.29 22.49
CA VAL A 341 -23.42 0.12 22.25
C VAL A 341 -22.68 0.62 23.49
N ILE A 342 -21.47 1.12 23.29
CA ILE A 342 -20.68 1.74 24.35
C ILE A 342 -20.98 3.24 24.34
N ALA A 343 -21.64 3.74 25.38
CA ALA A 343 -21.81 5.17 25.55
C ALA A 343 -20.46 5.78 25.95
N ARG A 344 -19.72 6.30 24.97
CA ARG A 344 -18.47 7.01 25.22
C ARG A 344 -18.83 8.43 25.69
N SER A 345 -18.20 8.88 26.77
CA SER A 345 -18.39 10.24 27.29
C SER A 345 -17.80 11.26 26.30
N GLY A 346 -18.56 11.62 25.26
CA GLY A 346 -18.13 12.60 24.27
C GLY A 346 -18.84 12.58 22.91
N GLU A 347 -19.63 11.56 22.57
CA GLU A 347 -20.43 11.54 21.32
C GLU A 347 -21.92 11.52 21.63
N ASP A 348 -22.64 12.37 20.88
CA ASP A 348 -23.99 12.89 21.13
C ASP A 348 -25.00 11.88 21.67
N GLU A 349 -25.74 12.36 22.69
CA GLU A 349 -27.04 11.83 23.11
C GLU A 349 -28.00 11.77 21.90
N LEU A 350 -28.03 10.66 21.17
CA LEU A 350 -29.17 10.32 20.33
C LEU A 350 -30.27 9.74 21.22
N VAL A 351 -31.10 10.65 21.72
CA VAL A 351 -32.39 10.35 22.36
C VAL A 351 -33.35 9.85 21.28
N VAL A 352 -33.97 8.69 21.52
CA VAL A 352 -35.23 8.27 20.88
C VAL A 352 -36.36 8.32 21.90
#